data_AF-A0A8T7AWH0-F1
#
_entry.id   AF-A0A8T7AWH0-F1
#
_cell.length_a   1.000
_cell.length_b   1.000
_cell.length_c   1.000
_cell.angle_alpha   90.00
_cell.angle_beta   90.00
_cell.angle_gamma   90.00
#
_symmetry.space_group_name_H-M   'P 1'
#
loop_
_entity.id
_entity.type
_entity.pdbx_description
1 polymer ?
#
loop_
_entity_poly.entity_id
_entity_poly.type
_entity_poly.pdbx_seq_one_letter_code
_entity_poly.pdbx_strand_id
1 'polypeptide(L)' 'MSRDSLRDEVEKRLPNWRSWYPSVFHAAEDLGIIRAQVCDPNSLNLSNRHSGIQNQAREAHREQWGGHENLNRDK' A
#
# COMPACT_ATOMS: atom_id res chain seq x y z
N MET A 1 -3.67 21.18 12.52
CA MET A 1 -2.21 20.98 12.42
C MET A 1 -1.90 20.77 10.95
N SER A 2 -1.17 21.69 10.33
CA SER A 2 -0.78 21.54 8.91
C SER A 2 0.15 20.34 8.78
N ARG A 3 -0.06 19.49 7.77
CA ARG A 3 0.84 18.37 7.49
C ARG A 3 2.02 18.94 6.71
N ASP A 4 3.11 19.21 7.41
CA ASP A 4 4.36 19.67 6.79
C ASP A 4 4.78 18.68 5.70
N SER A 5 5.22 19.18 4.55
CA SER A 5 5.72 18.31 3.50
C SER A 5 7.09 17.76 3.90
N LEU A 6 7.48 16.60 3.34
CA LEU A 6 8.80 16.02 3.58
C LEU A 6 9.93 17.01 3.28
N ARG A 7 9.74 17.84 2.24
CA ARG A 7 10.70 18.87 1.88
C ARG A 7 10.81 19.94 2.96
N ASP A 8 9.70 20.37 3.56
CA ASP A 8 9.70 21.37 4.62
C ASP A 8 10.38 20.83 5.88
N GLU A 9 10.15 19.56 6.21
CA GLU A 9 10.82 18.92 7.35
C GLU A 9 12.33 18.80 7.14
N VAL A 10 12.76 18.42 5.93
CA VAL A 10 14.19 18.37 5.58
C VAL A 10 14.81 19.77 5.62
N GLU A 11 14.17 20.78 5.06
CA GLU A 11 14.70 22.15 5.03
C GLU A 11 14.85 22.75 6.45
N LYS A 12 13.93 22.42 7.37
CA LYS A 12 14.02 22.84 8.78
C LYS A 12 15.22 22.23 9.51
N ARG A 13 15.57 20.98 9.20
CA ARG A 13 16.67 20.25 9.86
C ARG A 13 18.02 20.48 9.19
N LEU A 14 18.04 20.54 7.86
CA LEU A 14 19.23 20.74 7.04
C LEU A 14 18.96 21.81 5.96
N PRO A 15 19.14 23.09 6.31
CA PRO A 15 18.99 24.19 5.35
C PRO A 15 19.99 24.05 4.20
N ASN A 16 19.58 24.40 2.99
CA ASN A 16 20.42 24.29 1.78
C ASN A 16 20.92 22.87 1.47
N TRP A 17 20.20 21.82 1.89
CA TRP A 17 20.56 20.42 1.62
C TRP A 17 20.81 20.11 0.13
N ARG A 18 20.24 20.89 -0.79
CA ARG A 18 20.42 20.73 -2.25
C ARG A 18 21.85 20.87 -2.73
N SER A 19 22.75 21.53 -1.98
CA SER A 19 24.17 21.59 -2.35
C SER A 19 24.93 20.30 -2.03
N TRP A 20 24.38 19.48 -1.14
CA TRP A 20 25.02 18.26 -0.64
C TRP A 20 24.37 16.99 -1.20
N TYR A 21 23.07 17.02 -1.46
CA TYR A 21 22.32 15.85 -1.91
C TYR A 21 21.63 16.08 -3.25
N PRO A 22 21.64 15.06 -4.14
CA PRO A 22 21.00 15.14 -5.45
C PRO A 22 19.47 15.13 -5.36
N SER A 23 18.90 14.69 -4.24
CA SER A 23 17.46 14.56 -4.05
C SER A 23 17.07 14.65 -2.57
N VAL A 24 15.87 15.16 -2.30
CA VAL A 24 15.32 15.32 -0.94
C VAL A 24 15.21 13.98 -0.21
N PHE A 25 15.03 12.88 -0.95
CA PHE A 25 14.93 11.55 -0.39
C PHE A 25 16.25 11.07 0.21
N HIS A 26 17.40 11.41 -0.40
CA HIS A 26 18.71 11.03 0.13
C HIS A 26 18.98 11.80 1.44
N ALA A 27 18.71 13.11 1.44
CA ALA A 27 18.81 13.91 2.66
C ALA A 27 17.85 13.40 3.76
N ALA A 28 16.62 13.02 3.39
CA ALA A 28 15.64 12.49 4.33
C ALA A 28 16.01 11.10 4.88
N GLU A 29 16.67 10.26 4.08
CA GLU A 29 17.18 8.95 4.49
C GLU A 29 18.33 9.11 5.50
N ASP A 30 19.31 9.95 5.20
CA ASP A 30 20.45 10.20 6.10
C ASP A 30 20.02 10.91 7.39
N LEU A 31 19.02 11.78 7.34
CA LEU A 31 18.40 12.40 8.52
C LEU A 31 17.48 11.44 9.30
N GLY A 32 17.22 10.23 8.77
CA GLY A 32 16.32 9.25 9.37
C GLY A 32 14.85 9.65 9.40
N ILE A 33 14.45 10.64 8.58
CA ILE A 33 13.06 11.12 8.46
C ILE A 33 12.23 10.07 7.71
N ILE A 34 12.79 9.53 6.63
CA ILE A 34 12.21 8.36 5.95
C ILE A 34 13.00 7.12 6.34
N ARG A 35 12.26 6.07 6.66
CA ARG A 35 12.82 4.75 6.93
C ARG A 35 12.04 3.73 6.13
N ALA A 36 12.73 2.90 5.36
CA ALA A 36 12.12 1.71 4.82
C ALA A 36 11.87 0.74 5.98
N GLN A 37 10.61 0.38 6.21
CA GLN A 37 10.30 -0.78 7.05
C GLN A 37 10.43 -2.02 6.18
N VAL A 38 11.21 -3.01 6.64
CA VAL A 38 11.23 -4.33 6.01
C VAL A 38 9.86 -4.96 6.28
N CYS A 39 9.00 -4.95 5.27
CA CYS A 39 7.73 -5.67 5.34
C CYS A 39 7.97 -7.15 5.03
N ASP A 40 7.14 -8.01 5.62
CA ASP A 40 7.14 -9.43 5.28
C ASP A 40 6.95 -9.58 3.76
N PRO A 41 7.72 -10.43 3.05
CA PRO A 41 7.60 -10.58 1.60
C PRO A 41 6.18 -10.88 1.12
N ASN A 42 5.36 -11.55 1.95
CA ASN A 42 3.97 -11.85 1.63
C ASN A 42 3.07 -10.60 1.61
N SER A 43 3.50 -9.49 2.24
CA SER A 43 2.83 -8.19 2.19
C SER A 43 2.91 -7.53 0.82
N LEU A 44 3.99 -7.78 0.07
CA LEU A 44 4.19 -7.24 -1.28
C LEU A 44 3.52 -8.07 -2.36
N ASN A 45 3.16 -9.32 -2.05
CA ASN A 45 2.50 -10.20 -3.00
C ASN A 45 1.11 -9.64 -3.34
N LEU A 46 0.97 -9.13 -4.58
CA LEU A 46 -0.26 -8.52 -5.09
C LEU A 46 -1.47 -9.46 -4.94
N SER A 47 -1.27 -10.77 -5.13
CA SER A 47 -2.31 -11.78 -4.94
C SER A 47 -2.80 -11.85 -3.49
N ASN A 48 -1.90 -11.69 -2.51
CA ASN A 48 -2.29 -11.63 -1.10
C ASN A 48 -3.04 -10.33 -0.79
N ARG A 49 -2.55 -9.18 -1.29
CA ARG A 49 -3.20 -7.87 -1.10
C ARG A 49 -4.62 -7.83 -1.69
N HIS A 50 -4.83 -8.52 -2.81
CA HIS A 50 -6.11 -8.54 -3.51
C HIS A 50 -6.96 -9.78 -3.24
N SER A 51 -6.49 -10.71 -2.40
CA SER A 51 -7.22 -11.95 -2.08
C SER A 51 -8.64 -11.67 -1.54
N GLY A 52 -8.78 -10.66 -0.66
CA GLY A 52 -10.08 -10.23 -0.14
C GLY A 52 -11.01 -9.70 -1.23
N ILE A 53 -10.50 -8.85 -2.12
CA ILE A 53 -11.27 -8.28 -3.24
C ILE A 53 -11.66 -9.40 -4.23
N GLN A 54 -10.75 -10.33 -4.51
CA GLN A 54 -11.04 -11.48 -5.38
C GLN A 54 -12.08 -12.42 -4.77
N ASN A 55 -12.05 -12.63 -3.46
CA ASN A 55 -13.05 -13.42 -2.76
C ASN A 55 -14.42 -12.74 -2.81
N GLN A 56 -14.50 -11.45 -2.51
CA GLN A 56 -15.72 -10.65 -2.62
C GLN A 56 -16.29 -10.66 -4.04
N ALA A 57 -15.43 -10.49 -5.05
CA ALA A 57 -15.84 -10.55 -6.45
C ALA A 57 -16.39 -11.95 -6.83
N ARG A 58 -15.80 -13.02 -6.29
CA ARG A 58 -16.26 -14.40 -6.52
C ARG A 58 -17.58 -14.69 -5.82
N GLU A 59 -17.78 -14.18 -4.61
CA GLU A 59 -19.04 -14.27 -3.87
C GLU A 59 -20.14 -13.50 -4.59
N ALA A 60 -19.90 -12.24 -4.95
CA ALA A 60 -20.84 -11.44 -5.74
C ALA A 60 -21.18 -12.09 -7.09
N HIS A 61 -20.18 -12.69 -7.77
CA HIS A 61 -20.41 -13.45 -8.99
C HIS A 61 -21.32 -14.66 -8.75
N ARG A 62 -21.11 -15.40 -7.66
CA ARG A 62 -21.99 -16.52 -7.28
C ARG A 62 -23.40 -16.05 -6.93
N GLU A 63 -23.56 -14.93 -6.23
CA GLU A 63 -24.87 -14.39 -5.87
C GLU A 63 -25.66 -13.90 -7.10
N GLN A 64 -24.99 -13.25 -8.06
CA GLN A 64 -25.64 -12.69 -9.23
C GLN A 64 -25.88 -13.71 -10.36
N TRP A 65 -24.96 -14.67 -10.53
CA TRP A 65 -24.92 -15.54 -11.70
C TRP A 65 -24.86 -17.03 -11.36
N GLY A 66 -24.61 -17.38 -10.09
CA GLY A 66 -24.69 -18.75 -9.60
C GLY A 66 -26.15 -19.16 -9.42
N GLY A 67 -26.81 -19.48 -10.54
CA GLY A 67 -28.16 -20.07 -10.50
C GLY A 67 -28.20 -21.23 -9.50
N HIS A 68 -29.25 -21.30 -8.68
CA HIS A 68 -29.47 -22.28 -7.63
C HIS A 68 -29.00 -23.70 -8.02
N GLU A 69 -27.76 -24.06 -7.66
CA GLU A 69 -27.18 -25.38 -7.94
C GLU A 69 -27.72 -26.46 -6.97
N ASN A 70 -28.97 -26.33 -6.49
CA ASN A 70 -29.62 -27.29 -5.60
C ASN A 70 -31.17 -27.29 -5.73
N LEU A 71 -31.71 -27.19 -6.94
CA LEU A 71 -33.13 -27.48 -7.20
C LEU A 71 -33.24 -28.64 -8.19
N ASN A 72 -32.71 -29.82 -7.82
CA ASN A 72 -33.10 -31.15 -8.31
C ASN A 72 -32.14 -32.22 -7.79
N ARG A 73 -32.06 -32.33 -6.45
CA ARG A 73 -31.51 -33.53 -5.82
C ARG A 73 -32.42 -33.95 -4.68
N ASP A 74 -33.70 -34.12 -4.98
CA ASP A 74 -34.60 -34.97 -4.22
C ASP A 74 -35.62 -35.54 -5.19
N LYS A 75 -35.91 -36.83 -4.99
CA LYS A 75 -36.73 -37.74 -5.80
C LYS A 75 -38.08 -37.19 -6.27
#